data_AF-A0A2S9G9H7-F1
#
_entry.id   AF-A0A2S9G9H7-F1
#
_cell.length_a   1.000
_cell.length_b   1.000
_cell.length_c   1.000
_cell.angle_alpha   90.00
_cell.angle_beta   90.00
_cell.angle_gamma   90.00
#
_symmetry.space_group_name_H-M   'P 1'
#
loop_
_entity.id
_entity.type
_entity.pdbx_description
1 polymer ?
#
loop_
_entity_poly.entity_id
_entity_poly.type
_entity_poly.pdbx_seq_one_letter_code
_entity_poly.pdbx_strand_id
1 'polypeptide(L)'
;EVRKHFEEPSPDRPALSAVDAIKAGQVDMVFNTPYGNSGPRIDGYEIRSAAVSMNIPCVTTVQGASAAVQGIEAGIRGDIGVMSL
;
A
#
# COMPACT_ATOMS: atom_id res chain seq x y z
N GLU A 1 14.13 1.77 2.44
CA GLU A 1 13.61 3.07 1.97
C GLU A 1 13.35 2.96 0.47
N VAL A 2 12.27 3.57 -0.04
CA VAL A 2 11.90 3.53 -1.47
C VAL A 2 11.71 4.97 -1.97
N ARG A 3 12.05 5.23 -3.23
CA ARG A 3 11.77 6.52 -3.88
C ARG A 3 10.36 6.56 -4.49
N LYS A 4 9.92 7.75 -4.90
CA LYS A 4 8.75 7.92 -5.77
C LYS A 4 9.02 7.32 -7.15
N HIS A 5 8.00 6.75 -7.77
CA HIS A 5 8.17 6.01 -9.01
C HIS A 5 8.53 6.93 -10.18
N PHE A 6 7.94 8.12 -10.26
CA PHE A 6 8.26 9.12 -11.29
C PHE A 6 9.65 9.77 -11.11
N GLU A 7 10.28 9.64 -9.95
CA GLU A 7 11.62 10.19 -9.71
C GLU A 7 12.69 9.23 -10.23
N GLU A 8 13.72 9.76 -10.88
CA GLU A 8 14.87 8.95 -11.29
C GLU A 8 15.77 8.61 -10.08
N PRO A 9 16.41 7.42 -10.07
CA PRO A 9 17.47 7.10 -9.11
C PRO A 9 18.61 8.11 -9.19
N SER A 10 19.16 8.50 -8.04
CA SER A 10 20.35 9.36 -7.94
C SER A 10 21.20 8.92 -6.74
N PRO A 11 22.45 9.40 -6.59
CA PRO A 11 23.28 9.04 -5.43
C PRO A 11 22.61 9.30 -4.07
N ASP A 12 21.73 10.30 -4.00
CA ASP A 12 20.98 10.69 -2.79
C ASP A 12 19.57 10.08 -2.72
N ARG A 13 19.16 9.25 -3.70
CA ARG A 13 17.82 8.65 -3.76
C ARG A 13 17.88 7.13 -3.97
N PRO A 14 17.03 6.36 -3.26
CA PRO A 14 17.01 4.90 -3.43
C PRO A 14 16.76 4.46 -4.88
N ALA A 15 17.52 3.45 -5.33
CA ALA A 15 17.32 2.82 -6.64
C ALA A 15 16.03 1.99 -6.74
N LEU A 16 15.38 1.68 -5.62
CA LEU A 16 14.13 0.93 -5.55
C LEU A 16 12.94 1.90 -5.37
N SER A 17 11.92 1.79 -6.22
CA SER A 17 10.64 2.50 -6.02
C SER A 17 9.62 1.62 -5.33
N ALA A 18 8.53 2.22 -4.82
CA ALA A 18 7.43 1.45 -4.23
C ALA A 18 6.83 0.43 -5.22
N VAL A 19 6.69 0.80 -6.50
CA VAL A 19 6.21 -0.10 -7.56
C VAL A 19 7.15 -1.28 -7.76
N ASP A 20 8.46 -1.06 -7.69
CA ASP A 20 9.46 -2.13 -7.81
C ASP A 20 9.38 -3.10 -6.63
N ALA A 21 9.25 -2.58 -5.40
CA ALA A 21 9.10 -3.40 -4.20
C ALA A 21 7.82 -4.26 -4.23
N ILE A 22 6.70 -3.68 -4.71
CA ILE A 22 5.43 -4.41 -4.91
C ILE A 22 5.62 -5.55 -5.92
N LYS A 23 6.20 -5.26 -7.09
CA LYS A 23 6.45 -6.28 -8.13
C LYS A 23 7.45 -7.34 -7.70
N ALA A 24 8.38 -7.01 -6.81
CA ALA A 24 9.35 -7.94 -6.24
C ALA A 24 8.74 -8.85 -5.14
N GLY A 25 7.46 -8.67 -4.78
CA GLY A 25 6.80 -9.44 -3.72
C GLY A 25 7.31 -9.09 -2.32
N GLN A 26 7.90 -7.91 -2.15
CA GLN A 26 8.45 -7.43 -0.86
C GLN A 26 7.40 -6.66 -0.04
N VAL A 27 6.15 -6.62 -0.51
CA VAL A 27 5.06 -5.84 0.09
C VAL A 27 3.84 -6.75 0.25
N ASP A 28 3.38 -6.93 1.49
CA ASP A 28 2.20 -7.74 1.80
C ASP A 28 0.89 -6.94 1.79
N MET A 29 0.97 -5.60 1.91
CA MET A 29 -0.18 -4.70 1.92
C MET A 29 0.20 -3.27 1.54
N VAL A 30 -0.70 -2.56 0.85
CA VAL A 30 -0.51 -1.16 0.43
C VAL A 30 -1.54 -0.24 1.09
N PHE A 31 -1.06 0.85 1.70
CA PHE A 31 -1.86 2.02 2.07
C PHE A 31 -1.55 3.19 1.14
N ASN A 32 -2.44 3.47 0.19
CA ASN A 32 -2.29 4.56 -0.77
C ASN A 32 -3.38 5.62 -0.55
N THR A 33 -3.17 6.53 0.41
CA THR A 33 -4.11 7.64 0.65
C THR A 33 -3.81 8.80 -0.31
N PRO A 34 -4.65 9.08 -1.32
CA PRO A 34 -4.39 10.20 -2.23
C PRO A 34 -4.59 11.52 -1.48
N TYR A 35 -3.51 12.26 -1.23
CA TYR A 35 -3.54 13.61 -0.66
C TYR A 35 -2.66 14.54 -1.50
N GLY A 36 -3.14 15.74 -1.84
CA GLY A 36 -2.36 16.78 -2.52
C GLY A 36 -2.43 16.83 -4.06
N ASN A 37 -2.07 18.00 -4.60
CA ASN A 37 -2.24 18.51 -5.98
C ASN A 37 -1.74 17.60 -7.12
N SER A 38 -2.13 17.81 -8.37
CA SER A 38 -2.01 16.92 -9.57
C SER A 38 -0.70 16.13 -9.85
N GLY A 39 0.44 16.46 -9.26
CA GLY A 39 1.75 15.83 -9.54
C GLY A 39 1.94 14.38 -9.05
N PRO A 40 1.55 13.99 -7.82
CA PRO A 40 1.61 12.62 -7.29
C PRO A 40 0.57 11.66 -7.87
N ARG A 41 -0.26 12.09 -8.84
CA ARG A 41 -1.36 11.27 -9.37
C ARG A 41 -0.87 10.08 -10.19
N ILE A 42 0.25 10.24 -10.92
CA ILE A 42 0.84 9.17 -11.74
C ILE A 42 1.32 8.03 -10.83
N ASP A 43 2.11 8.35 -9.81
CA ASP A 43 2.59 7.35 -8.84
C ASP A 43 1.46 6.61 -8.14
N GLY A 44 0.44 7.34 -7.69
CA GLY A 44 -0.70 6.71 -7.03
C GLY A 44 -1.44 5.72 -7.94
N TYR A 45 -1.57 6.03 -9.24
CA TYR A 45 -2.15 5.10 -10.21
C TYR A 45 -1.27 3.85 -10.36
N GLU A 46 0.03 4.02 -10.61
CA GLU A 46 0.96 2.90 -10.79
C GLU A 46 1.05 1.99 -9.57
N ILE A 47 1.06 2.56 -8.36
CA ILE A 47 1.06 1.79 -7.10
C ILE A 47 -0.21 0.93 -6.98
N ARG A 48 -1.39 1.51 -7.23
CA ARG A 48 -2.66 0.76 -7.16
C ARG A 48 -2.73 -0.31 -8.24
N SER A 49 -2.31 0.00 -9.47
CA SER A 49 -2.26 -0.95 -10.59
C SER A 49 -1.34 -2.12 -10.27
N ALA A 50 -0.13 -1.85 -9.76
CA ALA A 50 0.82 -2.88 -9.37
C ALA A 50 0.30 -3.75 -8.22
N ALA A 51 -0.32 -3.15 -7.19
CA ALA A 51 -0.89 -3.91 -6.07
C ALA A 51 -1.98 -4.89 -6.54
N VAL A 52 -2.89 -4.44 -7.41
CA VAL A 52 -3.94 -5.29 -7.99
C VAL A 52 -3.33 -6.41 -8.83
N SER A 53 -2.36 -6.10 -9.71
CA SER A 53 -1.69 -7.12 -10.53
C SER A 53 -0.96 -8.18 -9.72
N MET A 54 -0.48 -7.84 -8.53
CA MET A 54 0.24 -8.74 -7.62
C MET A 54 -0.66 -9.40 -6.57
N ASN A 55 -1.99 -9.20 -6.61
CA ASN A 55 -2.95 -9.66 -5.60
C ASN A 55 -2.63 -9.19 -4.17
N ILE A 56 -2.10 -7.99 -4.04
CA ILE A 56 -1.77 -7.37 -2.75
C ILE A 56 -2.96 -6.47 -2.32
N PRO A 57 -3.49 -6.63 -1.09
CA PRO A 57 -4.53 -5.74 -0.56
C PRO A 57 -4.12 -4.26 -0.64
N CYS A 58 -5.00 -3.42 -1.20
CA CYS A 58 -4.75 -2.00 -1.38
C CYS A 58 -5.86 -1.16 -0.75
N VAL A 59 -5.52 -0.38 0.28
CA VAL A 59 -6.43 0.49 1.01
C VAL A 59 -6.14 1.95 0.67
N THR A 60 -7.17 2.71 0.31
CA THR A 60 -7.02 4.05 -0.28
C THR A 60 -7.46 5.20 0.61
N THR A 61 -7.93 4.91 1.83
CA THR A 61 -8.42 5.92 2.77
C THR A 61 -7.78 5.73 4.14
N VAL A 62 -7.63 6.83 4.87
CA VAL A 62 -7.10 6.80 6.24
C VAL A 62 -8.04 5.98 7.15
N GLN A 63 -9.35 6.13 6.95
CA GLN A 63 -10.37 5.39 7.69
C GLN A 63 -10.27 3.89 7.41
N GLY A 64 -10.11 3.50 6.14
CA GLY A 64 -9.90 2.10 5.76
C GLY A 64 -8.60 1.55 6.33
N ALA A 65 -7.55 2.37 6.44
CA ALA A 65 -6.29 1.95 7.03
C ALA A 65 -6.45 1.65 8.52
N SER A 66 -7.13 2.54 9.25
CA SER A 66 -7.48 2.31 10.66
C SER A 66 -8.32 1.05 10.86
N ALA A 67 -9.34 0.83 10.01
CA ALA A 67 -10.17 -0.36 10.07
C ALA A 67 -9.37 -1.65 9.78
N ALA A 68 -8.45 -1.62 8.82
CA ALA A 68 -7.59 -2.77 8.52
C ALA A 68 -6.67 -3.12 9.70
N VAL A 69 -6.06 -2.10 10.34
CA VAL A 69 -5.24 -2.32 11.55
C VAL A 69 -6.07 -2.95 12.66
N GLN A 70 -7.27 -2.42 12.94
CA GLN A 70 -8.16 -2.98 13.96
C GLN A 70 -8.54 -4.44 13.67
N GLY A 71 -8.84 -4.77 12.41
CA GLY A 71 -9.15 -6.14 11.99
C GLY A 71 -7.95 -7.10 12.15
N ILE A 72 -6.75 -6.65 11.76
CA ILE A 72 -5.51 -7.42 11.93
C ILE A 72 -5.23 -7.66 13.41
N GLU A 73 -5.34 -6.64 14.26
CA GLU A 73 -5.14 -6.77 15.70
C GLU A 73 -6.15 -7.73 16.34
N ALA A 74 -7.43 -7.64 15.98
CA ALA A 74 -8.46 -8.57 16.45
C ALA A 74 -8.14 -10.02 16.03
N GLY A 75 -7.66 -10.21 14.79
CA GLY A 75 -7.21 -11.51 14.31
C GLY A 75 -6.00 -12.06 15.08
N ILE A 76 -5.01 -11.21 15.39
CA ILE A 76 -3.83 -11.57 16.18
C ILE A 76 -4.23 -11.95 17.62
N ARG A 77 -5.16 -11.22 18.24
CA ARG A 77 -5.65 -11.52 19.61
C ARG A 77 -6.55 -12.74 19.69
N GLY A 78 -7.10 -13.21 18.56
CA GLY A 78 -8.07 -14.31 18.53
C GLY A 78 -9.49 -13.88 18.89
N ASP A 79 -9.80 -12.59 18.75
CA ASP A 79 -11.11 -12.02 19.10
C ASP A 79 -12.20 -12.29 18.02
N ILE A 80 -11.81 -12.91 16.89
CA ILE A 80 -12.71 -13.18 15.76
C ILE A 80 -13.41 -14.53 15.97
N GLY A 81 -14.74 -14.50 16.12
CA GLY A 81 -15.60 -15.68 16.26
C GLY A 81 -16.73 -15.75 15.21
N VAL A 82 -17.54 -16.80 15.28
CA VAL A 82 -18.68 -17.03 14.37
C VAL A 82 -19.98 -16.94 15.15
N MET A 83 -21.00 -16.29 14.59
CA MET A 83 -22.37 -16.25 15.11
C MET A 83 -23.38 -16.39 13.97
N SER A 84 -24.56 -16.93 14.27
CA SER A 84 -25.69 -16.93 13.32
C SER A 84 -26.20 -15.51 13.09
N LEU A 85 -26.70 -15.25 11.87
CA LEU A 85 -27.30 -13.97 11.47
C LEU A 85 -28.59 -13.66 12.25
#